data_AF-A0A7X9MHF5-F1
#
_entry.id   AF-A0A7X9MHF5-F1
#
_cell.length_a   1.000
_cell.length_b   1.000
_cell.length_c   1.000
_cell.angle_alpha   90.00
_cell.angle_beta   90.00
_cell.angle_gamma   90.00
#
_symmetry.space_group_name_H-M   'P 1'
#
loop_
_entity.id
_entity.type
_entity.pdbx_description
1 polymer ?
#
loop_
_entity_poly.entity_id
_entity_poly.type
_entity_poly.pdbx_seq_one_letter_code
_entity_poly.pdbx_strand_id
1 'polypeptide(L)'
;MSHDRSVSSFDPAAVPIRGASTVMLVRDSARGVEVFLQQRVVGMDFAGGMTVFPGGGVDPSDTDASVRWSGPDVAWWAERFATDEATARALVLAAVRETFEECGVLLAGPDPDTLVADTAVYAGARRKLEARDLSFGDFLAREGLVLRADLLRPWANWITPLGERRRYDTRFFVAAAPDGQRADGETSEADEVRWRTAAEELEYWRSGRCVLLPPTWTQLTDLARYRTVAEIIAAEVTVEPVLPVMSKRDGMIHISFDGEDGYYAVGSHPWAQRADL
;
A
#
# COMPACT_ATOMS: atom_id res chain seq x y z
N MET A 1 37.45 -28.24 22.91
CA MET A 1 36.86 -27.04 22.27
C MET A 1 35.86 -27.51 21.23
N SER A 2 34.61 -27.73 21.63
CA SER A 2 33.50 -27.99 20.72
C SER A 2 32.73 -26.69 20.53
N HIS A 3 32.80 -26.10 19.33
CA HIS A 3 31.96 -24.98 18.96
C HIS A 3 30.54 -25.51 18.72
N ASP A 4 29.70 -25.43 19.74
CA ASP A 4 28.26 -25.55 19.60
C ASP A 4 27.76 -24.28 18.89
N ARG A 5 27.53 -24.38 17.58
CA ARG A 5 26.85 -23.32 16.83
C ARG A 5 25.38 -23.40 17.22
N SER A 6 24.97 -22.59 18.19
CA SER A 6 23.57 -22.37 18.48
C SER A 6 22.89 -21.82 17.22
N VAL A 7 22.14 -22.70 16.55
CA VAL A 7 21.14 -22.28 15.58
C VAL A 7 20.09 -21.54 16.40
N SER A 8 20.10 -20.20 16.35
CA SER A 8 19.00 -19.40 16.88
C SER A 8 17.71 -19.95 16.29
N SER A 9 16.89 -20.58 17.14
CA SER A 9 15.57 -21.06 16.73
C SER A 9 14.74 -19.84 16.35
N PHE A 10 14.37 -19.74 15.08
CA PHE A 10 13.43 -18.72 14.63
C PHE A 10 12.12 -18.90 15.41
N ASP A 11 11.70 -17.86 16.11
CA ASP A 11 10.38 -17.80 16.77
C ASP A 11 9.46 -16.91 15.93
N PRO A 12 8.55 -17.50 15.13
CA PRO A 12 7.59 -16.78 14.31
C PRO A 12 6.72 -15.79 15.08
N ALA A 13 6.45 -16.05 16.37
CA ALA A 13 5.59 -15.22 17.20
C ALA A 13 6.31 -13.97 17.73
N ALA A 14 7.65 -14.01 17.81
CA ALA A 14 8.47 -12.90 18.28
C ALA A 14 8.75 -11.85 17.18
N VAL A 15 8.38 -12.11 15.91
CA VAL A 15 8.59 -11.16 14.82
C VAL A 15 7.64 -9.96 14.97
N PRO A 16 8.16 -8.73 15.17
CA PRO A 16 7.32 -7.56 15.33
C PRO A 16 6.48 -7.29 14.09
N ILE A 17 5.24 -6.90 14.29
CA ILE A 17 4.33 -6.47 13.24
C ILE A 17 4.40 -4.95 13.13
N ARG A 18 4.70 -4.44 11.94
CA ARG A 18 4.80 -2.99 11.68
C ARG A 18 3.54 -2.49 10.99
N GLY A 19 3.03 -1.32 11.39
CA GLY A 19 1.98 -0.66 10.63
C GLY A 19 2.47 -0.27 9.23
N ALA A 20 1.61 -0.42 8.24
CA ALA A 20 1.86 0.02 6.87
C ALA A 20 0.58 0.53 6.23
N SER A 21 0.74 1.38 5.22
CA SER A 21 -0.36 1.93 4.45
C SER A 21 -0.05 1.81 2.96
N THR A 22 -1.07 1.50 2.17
CA THR A 22 -0.95 1.44 0.70
C THR A 22 -2.18 2.03 0.05
N VAL A 23 -1.99 2.75 -1.06
CA VAL A 23 -3.03 3.51 -1.74
C VAL A 23 -3.21 3.03 -3.16
N MET A 24 -4.39 2.49 -3.44
CA MET A 24 -4.84 2.21 -4.80
C MET A 24 -5.34 3.51 -5.42
N LEU A 25 -4.45 4.19 -6.16
CA LEU A 25 -4.83 5.34 -6.97
C LEU A 25 -5.60 4.88 -8.20
N VAL A 26 -6.83 5.37 -8.35
CA VAL A 26 -7.74 4.98 -9.43
C VAL A 26 -8.16 6.17 -10.28
N ARG A 27 -8.41 5.94 -11.57
CA ARG A 27 -8.96 6.95 -12.49
C ARG A 27 -9.90 6.31 -13.52
N ASP A 28 -10.88 7.07 -13.98
CA ASP A 28 -11.72 6.64 -15.10
C ASP A 28 -10.95 6.73 -16.43
N SER A 29 -11.20 5.76 -17.31
CA SER A 29 -10.67 5.75 -18.67
C SER A 29 -11.72 5.21 -19.65
N ALA A 30 -11.48 5.36 -20.95
CA ALA A 30 -12.34 4.78 -21.98
C ALA A 30 -12.44 3.23 -21.92
N ARG A 31 -11.51 2.57 -21.21
CA ARG A 31 -11.47 1.10 -21.04
C ARG A 31 -12.05 0.63 -19.69
N GLY A 32 -12.56 1.55 -18.88
CA GLY A 32 -12.96 1.31 -17.48
C GLY A 32 -11.98 1.94 -16.49
N VAL A 33 -12.07 1.54 -15.22
CA VAL A 33 -11.22 2.08 -14.15
C VAL A 33 -9.79 1.56 -14.32
N GLU A 34 -8.83 2.48 -14.44
CA GLU A 34 -7.40 2.20 -14.36
C GLU A 34 -6.89 2.39 -12.93
N VAL A 35 -5.94 1.55 -12.53
CA VAL A 35 -5.22 1.61 -11.26
C VAL A 35 -3.76 1.93 -11.53
N PHE A 36 -3.16 2.79 -10.71
CA PHE A 36 -1.74 3.07 -10.77
C PHE A 36 -0.97 1.93 -10.12
N LEU A 37 -0.01 1.37 -10.86
CA LEU A 37 0.77 0.20 -10.47
C LEU A 37 2.24 0.49 -10.66
N GLN A 38 3.05 0.02 -9.71
CA GLN A 38 4.50 0.08 -9.77
C GLN A 38 5.06 -1.34 -9.81
N GLN A 39 6.12 -1.55 -10.57
CA GLN A 39 6.93 -2.75 -10.49
C GLN A 39 8.21 -2.43 -9.71
N ARG A 40 8.36 -3.06 -8.54
CA ARG A 40 9.50 -2.82 -7.65
C ARG A 40 10.80 -3.29 -8.29
N VAL A 41 11.88 -2.57 -8.00
CA VAL A 41 13.20 -3.00 -8.48
C VAL A 41 13.56 -4.39 -7.95
N VAL A 42 14.15 -5.24 -8.79
CA VAL A 42 14.41 -6.66 -8.44
C VAL A 42 15.30 -6.81 -7.21
N GLY A 43 16.22 -5.87 -6.98
CA GLY A 43 17.19 -5.89 -5.88
C GLY A 43 16.62 -5.59 -4.49
N MET A 44 15.31 -5.32 -4.35
CA MET A 44 14.71 -4.99 -3.06
C MET A 44 14.57 -6.20 -2.14
N ASP A 45 14.91 -5.99 -0.87
CA ASP A 45 14.81 -6.98 0.20
C ASP A 45 13.40 -7.58 0.38
N PHE A 46 12.35 -6.82 0.03
CA PHE A 46 10.97 -7.26 0.10
C PHE A 46 10.23 -6.92 -1.19
N ALA A 47 9.54 -7.93 -1.73
CA ALA A 47 8.73 -7.84 -2.93
C ALA A 47 9.47 -7.31 -4.19
N GLY A 48 10.80 -7.51 -4.28
CA GLY A 48 11.56 -7.13 -5.47
C GLY A 48 11.03 -7.80 -6.74
N GLY A 49 10.88 -7.01 -7.81
CA GLY A 49 10.29 -7.46 -9.09
C GLY A 49 8.78 -7.67 -9.07
N MET A 50 8.11 -7.47 -7.93
CA MET A 50 6.66 -7.63 -7.81
C MET A 50 5.92 -6.35 -8.20
N THR A 51 4.69 -6.52 -8.64
CA THR A 51 3.77 -5.41 -8.89
C THR A 51 3.04 -5.04 -7.61
N VAL A 52 3.04 -3.75 -7.28
CA VAL A 52 2.49 -3.16 -6.05
C VAL A 52 1.73 -1.87 -6.35
N PHE A 53 1.02 -1.37 -5.34
CA PHE A 53 0.54 0.01 -5.30
C PHE A 53 1.51 0.85 -4.46
N PRO A 54 1.48 2.19 -4.57
CA PRO A 54 2.22 3.07 -3.66
C PRO A 54 1.91 2.73 -2.20
N GLY A 55 2.93 2.67 -1.36
CA GLY A 55 2.74 2.36 0.04
C GLY A 55 4.00 1.87 0.74
N GLY A 56 4.04 2.12 2.04
CA GLY A 56 5.17 1.78 2.87
C GLY A 56 4.81 1.69 4.34
N GLY A 57 5.85 1.56 5.15
CA GLY A 57 5.71 1.45 6.60
C GLY A 57 5.35 2.80 7.22
N VAL A 58 4.59 2.75 8.31
CA VAL A 58 4.40 3.92 9.17
C VAL A 58 5.75 4.36 9.74
N ASP A 59 6.11 5.62 9.53
CA ASP A 59 7.29 6.26 10.09
C ASP A 59 6.96 6.84 11.47
N PRO A 60 7.90 6.88 12.44
CA PRO A 60 7.65 7.52 13.74
C PRO A 60 7.15 8.97 13.64
N SER A 61 7.54 9.70 12.58
CA SER A 61 7.08 11.06 12.32
C SER A 61 5.64 11.17 11.81
N ASP A 62 5.01 10.07 11.41
CA ASP A 62 3.60 10.03 10.98
C ASP A 62 2.61 10.19 12.15
N THR A 63 3.07 10.47 13.37
CA THR A 63 2.21 10.64 14.55
C THR A 63 1.89 12.11 14.86
N ASP A 64 2.37 13.06 14.04
CA ASP A 64 2.26 14.48 14.31
C ASP A 64 0.80 14.98 14.37
N ALA A 65 0.36 15.28 15.60
CA ALA A 65 -0.98 15.77 15.87
C ALA A 65 -1.20 17.24 15.45
N SER A 66 -0.13 17.98 15.12
CA SER A 66 -0.20 19.37 14.68
C SER A 66 -0.59 19.51 13.20
N VAL A 67 -0.54 18.42 12.43
CA VAL A 67 -0.95 18.42 11.02
C VAL A 67 -2.40 18.86 10.89
N ARG A 68 -2.61 19.93 10.10
CA ARG A 68 -3.95 20.39 9.74
C ARG A 68 -4.64 19.33 8.89
N TRP A 69 -5.90 19.07 9.20
CA TRP A 69 -6.64 17.91 8.73
C TRP A 69 -8.02 18.32 8.23
N SER A 70 -8.42 17.79 7.07
CA SER A 70 -9.76 17.89 6.51
C SER A 70 -10.34 16.51 6.26
N GLY A 71 -11.65 16.36 6.46
CA GLY A 71 -12.38 15.11 6.29
C GLY A 71 -12.82 14.47 7.60
N PRO A 72 -13.14 13.16 7.60
CA PRO A 72 -13.54 12.45 8.81
C PRO A 72 -12.51 12.61 9.92
N ASP A 73 -12.97 12.81 11.15
CA ASP A 73 -12.07 12.97 12.29
C ASP A 73 -11.25 11.70 12.55
N VAL A 74 -10.19 11.82 13.35
CA VAL A 74 -9.30 10.68 13.61
C VAL A 74 -10.01 9.55 14.36
N ALA A 75 -11.02 9.87 15.18
CA ALA A 75 -11.83 8.87 15.88
C ALA A 75 -12.64 7.99 14.90
N TRP A 76 -13.17 8.58 13.82
CA TRP A 76 -13.84 7.88 12.73
C TRP A 76 -12.90 6.85 12.07
N TRP A 77 -11.65 7.23 11.83
CA TRP A 77 -10.63 6.33 11.26
C TRP A 77 -10.24 5.23 12.25
N ALA A 78 -10.06 5.58 13.52
CA ALA A 78 -9.74 4.66 14.60
C ALA A 78 -10.78 3.54 14.75
N GLU A 79 -12.07 3.90 14.70
CA GLU A 79 -13.19 2.96 14.71
C GLU A 79 -13.09 1.95 13.55
N ARG A 80 -12.86 2.44 12.32
CA ARG A 80 -12.83 1.60 11.10
C ARG A 80 -11.58 0.74 10.98
N PHE A 81 -10.49 1.17 11.59
CA PHE A 81 -9.25 0.39 11.66
C PHE A 81 -9.15 -0.48 12.90
N ALA A 82 -10.15 -0.44 13.79
CA ALA A 82 -10.19 -1.12 15.07
C ALA A 82 -8.89 -0.90 15.88
N THR A 83 -8.46 0.36 15.98
CA THR A 83 -7.20 0.77 16.62
C THR A 83 -7.37 2.07 17.39
N ASP A 84 -6.35 2.51 18.13
CA ASP A 84 -6.34 3.82 18.78
C ASP A 84 -6.16 4.99 17.79
N GLU A 85 -6.54 6.21 18.21
CA GLU A 85 -6.45 7.42 17.36
C GLU A 85 -5.03 7.77 16.92
N ALA A 86 -4.00 7.50 17.73
CA ALA A 86 -2.63 7.83 17.34
C ALA A 86 -2.17 6.92 16.20
N THR A 87 -2.45 5.62 16.30
CA THR A 87 -2.18 4.66 15.23
C THR A 87 -3.00 4.97 13.98
N ALA A 88 -4.29 5.31 14.12
CA ALA A 88 -5.14 5.66 12.99
C ALA A 88 -4.64 6.89 12.23
N ARG A 89 -4.24 7.94 12.96
CA ARG A 89 -3.61 9.14 12.41
C ARG A 89 -2.35 8.77 11.63
N ALA A 90 -1.49 7.93 12.21
CA ALA A 90 -0.25 7.53 11.60
C ALA A 90 -0.43 6.72 10.32
N LEU A 91 -1.44 5.85 10.27
CA LEU A 91 -1.79 5.11 9.06
C LEU A 91 -2.27 6.06 7.94
N VAL A 92 -3.09 7.07 8.25
CA VAL A 92 -3.56 8.03 7.23
C VAL A 92 -2.42 8.94 6.77
N LEU A 93 -1.57 9.43 7.68
CA LEU A 93 -0.40 10.23 7.32
C LEU A 93 0.57 9.45 6.44
N ALA A 94 0.88 8.21 6.82
CA ALA A 94 1.71 7.32 6.01
C ALA A 94 1.10 7.09 4.62
N ALA A 95 -0.22 6.90 4.51
CA ALA A 95 -0.88 6.72 3.21
C ALA A 95 -0.64 7.91 2.27
N VAL A 96 -0.82 9.14 2.75
CA VAL A 96 -0.60 10.35 1.93
C VAL A 96 0.89 10.59 1.66
N ARG A 97 1.75 10.42 2.68
CA ARG A 97 3.20 10.58 2.57
C ARG A 97 3.79 9.64 1.53
N GLU A 98 3.54 8.34 1.66
CA GLU A 98 4.06 7.31 0.74
C GLU A 98 3.54 7.54 -0.69
N THR A 99 2.27 7.93 -0.84
CA THR A 99 1.73 8.28 -2.17
C THR A 99 2.51 9.42 -2.81
N PHE A 100 2.85 10.45 -2.04
CA PHE A 100 3.63 11.58 -2.54
C PHE A 100 5.10 11.24 -2.81
N GLU A 101 5.75 10.54 -1.90
CA GLU A 101 7.14 10.07 -2.05
C GLU A 101 7.30 9.16 -3.27
N GLU A 102 6.39 8.21 -3.45
CA GLU A 102 6.56 7.17 -4.45
C GLU A 102 6.09 7.56 -5.86
N CYS A 103 5.05 8.39 -5.97
CA CYS A 103 4.48 8.72 -7.28
C CYS A 103 4.14 10.20 -7.48
N GLY A 104 4.48 11.08 -6.55
CA GLY A 104 4.31 12.53 -6.71
C GLY A 104 2.87 13.03 -6.58
N VAL A 105 1.91 12.15 -6.31
CA VAL A 105 0.52 12.52 -6.03
C VAL A 105 0.38 12.94 -4.58
N LEU A 106 -0.14 14.14 -4.35
CA LEU A 106 -0.30 14.73 -3.02
C LEU A 106 -1.78 14.98 -2.71
N LEU A 107 -2.30 14.26 -1.71
CA LEU A 107 -3.65 14.47 -1.19
C LEU A 107 -3.64 15.55 -0.09
N ALA A 108 -3.25 16.76 -0.49
CA ALA A 108 -3.24 17.94 0.37
C ALA A 108 -3.44 19.22 -0.46
N GLY A 109 -3.91 20.28 0.19
CA GLY A 109 -4.15 21.60 -0.42
C GLY A 109 -4.00 22.74 0.58
N PRO A 110 -4.05 24.01 0.14
CA PRO A 110 -3.91 25.16 1.03
C PRO A 110 -5.08 25.27 2.04
N ASP A 111 -6.23 24.70 1.69
CA ASP A 111 -7.47 24.73 2.44
C ASP A 111 -8.22 23.38 2.39
N PRO A 112 -9.32 23.22 3.14
CA PRO A 112 -10.11 21.99 3.19
C PRO A 112 -10.79 21.55 1.89
N ASP A 113 -10.91 22.43 0.90
CA ASP A 113 -11.75 22.23 -0.28
C ASP A 113 -10.92 22.09 -1.57
N THR A 114 -9.71 22.64 -1.60
CA THR A 114 -8.82 22.60 -2.75
C THR A 114 -7.68 21.58 -2.59
N LEU A 115 -7.06 21.22 -3.72
CA LEU A 115 -5.84 20.43 -3.78
C LEU A 115 -4.74 21.24 -4.47
N VAL A 116 -3.48 20.90 -4.17
CA VAL A 116 -2.36 21.36 -4.99
C VAL A 116 -2.54 20.82 -6.41
N ALA A 117 -2.60 21.70 -7.41
CA ALA A 117 -2.81 21.30 -8.80
C ALA A 117 -1.53 20.74 -9.45
N ASP A 118 -0.38 21.37 -9.19
CA ASP A 118 0.93 20.96 -9.70
C ASP A 118 1.87 20.70 -8.53
N THR A 119 2.20 19.43 -8.31
CA THR A 119 3.09 18.98 -7.24
C THR A 119 4.57 19.04 -7.64
N ALA A 120 4.90 19.34 -8.91
CA ALA A 120 6.28 19.42 -9.37
C ALA A 120 7.09 20.51 -8.66
N VAL A 121 6.41 21.56 -8.19
CA VAL A 121 7.02 22.62 -7.35
C VAL A 121 7.62 22.07 -6.06
N TYR A 122 7.15 20.92 -5.59
CA TYR A 122 7.61 20.23 -4.38
C TYR A 122 8.61 19.10 -4.64
N ALA A 123 9.12 18.94 -5.87
CA ALA A 123 10.10 17.89 -6.17
C ALA A 123 11.34 17.92 -5.26
N GLY A 124 11.77 19.11 -4.82
CA GLY A 124 12.86 19.27 -3.85
C GLY A 124 12.49 18.83 -2.43
N ALA A 125 11.23 19.03 -2.02
CA ALA A 125 10.73 18.55 -0.73
C ALA A 125 10.52 17.04 -0.75
N ARG A 126 9.96 16.50 -1.84
CA ARG A 126 9.78 15.06 -2.08
C ARG A 126 11.08 14.28 -1.90
N ARG A 127 12.18 14.72 -2.53
CA ARG A 127 13.51 14.11 -2.34
C ARG A 127 14.01 14.14 -0.89
N LYS A 128 13.67 15.18 -0.12
CA LYS A 128 14.05 15.26 1.30
C LYS A 128 13.20 14.35 2.18
N LEU A 129 11.93 14.14 1.83
CA LEU A 129 11.06 13.17 2.49
C LEU A 129 11.59 11.75 2.26
N GLU A 130 11.88 11.38 1.00
CA GLU A 130 12.49 10.09 0.64
C GLU A 130 13.82 9.84 1.37
N ALA A 131 14.67 10.87 1.48
CA ALA A 131 15.93 10.80 2.21
C ALA A 131 15.78 10.85 3.74
N ARG A 132 14.56 11.07 4.25
CA ARG A 132 14.22 11.27 5.67
C ARG A 132 14.90 12.49 6.32
N ASP A 133 15.24 13.48 5.51
CA ASP A 133 15.79 14.79 5.94
C ASP A 133 14.67 15.81 6.29
N LEU A 134 13.43 15.48 5.97
CA LEU A 134 12.24 16.26 6.24
C LEU A 134 11.12 15.31 6.68
N SER A 135 10.36 15.65 7.72
CA SER A 135 9.13 14.91 8.05
C SER A 135 7.98 15.40 7.19
N PHE A 136 6.98 14.55 6.95
CA PHE A 136 5.80 14.95 6.19
C PHE A 136 4.98 16.03 6.90
N GLY A 137 4.87 15.96 8.22
CA GLY A 137 4.23 17.02 9.02
C GLY A 137 4.91 18.37 8.86
N ASP A 138 6.25 18.42 8.95
CA ASP A 138 7.03 19.65 8.73
C ASP A 138 6.84 20.19 7.31
N PHE A 139 6.83 19.31 6.30
CA PHE A 139 6.57 19.69 4.93
C PHE A 139 5.21 20.38 4.79
N LEU A 140 4.14 19.76 5.28
CA LEU A 140 2.79 20.34 5.22
C LEU A 140 2.71 21.67 5.97
N ALA A 141 3.35 21.76 7.15
CA ALA A 141 3.35 22.99 7.94
C ALA A 141 4.09 24.15 7.22
N ARG A 142 5.27 23.87 6.65
CA ARG A 142 6.08 24.88 5.93
C ARG A 142 5.39 25.40 4.68
N GLU A 143 4.73 24.51 3.94
CA GLU A 143 4.03 24.88 2.70
C GLU A 143 2.60 25.37 2.94
N GLY A 144 2.16 25.44 4.21
CA GLY A 144 0.81 25.89 4.52
C GLY A 144 -0.26 24.98 3.91
N LEU A 145 -0.04 23.66 3.96
CA LEU A 145 -0.95 22.65 3.43
C LEU A 145 -1.80 21.97 4.52
N VAL A 146 -2.97 21.49 4.13
CA VAL A 146 -3.95 20.74 4.91
C VAL A 146 -4.04 19.36 4.29
N LEU A 147 -3.88 18.31 5.10
CA LEU A 147 -4.08 16.94 4.67
C LEU A 147 -5.56 16.71 4.34
N ARG A 148 -5.85 16.13 3.18
CA ARG A 148 -7.21 15.83 2.69
C ARG A 148 -7.56 14.36 2.93
N ALA A 149 -7.89 14.02 4.18
CA ALA A 149 -8.24 12.64 4.55
C ALA A 149 -9.57 12.20 3.93
N ASP A 150 -10.47 13.14 3.62
CA ASP A 150 -11.73 12.89 2.90
C ASP A 150 -11.55 12.29 1.50
N LEU A 151 -10.36 12.42 0.90
CA LEU A 151 -10.04 11.84 -0.40
C LEU A 151 -9.56 10.39 -0.32
N LEU A 152 -9.29 9.90 0.89
CA LEU A 152 -8.95 8.51 1.14
C LEU A 152 -10.20 7.74 1.58
N ARG A 153 -10.31 6.50 1.11
CA ARG A 153 -11.32 5.55 1.55
C ARG A 153 -10.65 4.33 2.17
N PRO A 154 -11.01 3.93 3.41
CA PRO A 154 -10.63 2.60 3.92
C PRO A 154 -11.13 1.52 2.96
N TRP A 155 -10.29 0.52 2.66
CA TRP A 155 -10.66 -0.52 1.70
C TRP A 155 -10.40 -1.95 2.19
N ALA A 156 -9.20 -2.24 2.70
CA ALA A 156 -8.88 -3.57 3.22
C ALA A 156 -7.82 -3.49 4.33
N ASN A 157 -7.67 -4.56 5.09
CA ASN A 157 -6.59 -4.70 6.06
C ASN A 157 -5.95 -6.09 5.93
N TRP A 158 -4.64 -6.13 5.72
CA TRP A 158 -3.90 -7.38 5.55
C TRP A 158 -2.75 -7.48 6.54
N ILE A 159 -2.76 -8.53 7.35
CA ILE A 159 -1.68 -8.85 8.28
C ILE A 159 -0.83 -9.95 7.68
N THR A 160 0.47 -9.71 7.55
CA THR A 160 1.42 -10.71 7.03
C THR A 160 1.38 -11.98 7.89
N PRO A 161 1.33 -13.20 7.29
CA PRO A 161 1.19 -14.46 8.03
C PRO A 161 2.30 -14.68 9.06
N LEU A 162 2.00 -15.51 10.06
CA LEU A 162 3.02 -16.05 10.97
C LEU A 162 4.03 -16.89 10.18
N GLY A 163 5.31 -16.75 10.51
CA GLY A 163 6.44 -17.45 9.88
C GLY A 163 7.22 -16.60 8.88
N GLU A 164 6.67 -15.45 8.46
CA GLU A 164 7.44 -14.47 7.69
C GLU A 164 8.43 -13.71 8.59
N ARG A 165 9.64 -13.47 8.08
CA ARG A 165 10.71 -12.77 8.81
C ARG A 165 10.49 -11.26 8.92
N ARG A 166 9.62 -10.71 8.08
CA ARG A 166 9.18 -9.31 8.10
C ARG A 166 7.66 -9.31 8.02
N ARG A 167 7.00 -8.71 9.01
CA ARG A 167 5.54 -8.71 9.10
C ARG A 167 5.01 -7.28 9.14
N TYR A 168 3.99 -7.06 8.34
CA TYR A 168 3.27 -5.80 8.25
C TYR A 168 1.79 -6.01 8.53
N ASP A 169 1.18 -5.04 9.19
CA ASP A 169 -0.25 -4.86 9.33
C ASP A 169 -0.67 -3.69 8.44
N THR A 170 -1.12 -4.02 7.23
CA THR A 170 -1.21 -3.08 6.11
C THR A 170 -2.64 -2.64 5.89
N ARG A 171 -2.93 -1.35 6.06
CA ARG A 171 -4.19 -0.74 5.66
C ARG A 171 -4.14 -0.35 4.18
N PHE A 172 -5.10 -0.86 3.42
CA PHE A 172 -5.32 -0.48 2.03
C PHE A 172 -6.35 0.65 1.98
N PHE A 173 -6.02 1.65 1.19
CA PHE A 173 -6.87 2.77 0.89
C PHE A 173 -7.16 2.82 -0.61
N VAL A 174 -8.30 3.40 -0.99
CA VAL A 174 -8.54 3.85 -2.37
C VAL A 174 -8.57 5.36 -2.38
N ALA A 175 -8.00 5.97 -3.41
CA ALA A 175 -8.15 7.38 -3.72
C ALA A 175 -8.32 7.60 -5.22
N ALA A 176 -9.20 8.52 -5.61
CA ALA A 176 -9.26 8.99 -6.98
C ALA A 176 -8.00 9.84 -7.26
N ALA A 177 -7.36 9.62 -8.41
CA ALA A 177 -6.24 10.44 -8.85
C ALA A 177 -6.71 11.90 -9.03
N PRO A 178 -6.08 12.88 -8.34
CA PRO A 178 -6.47 14.28 -8.49
C PRO A 178 -6.28 14.79 -9.91
N ASP A 179 -7.26 15.55 -10.40
CA ASP A 179 -7.15 16.25 -11.68
C ASP A 179 -5.94 17.21 -11.65
N GLY A 180 -5.16 17.19 -12.73
CA GLY A 180 -3.99 18.06 -12.90
C GLY A 180 -2.68 17.51 -12.32
N GLN A 181 -2.74 16.59 -11.35
CA GLN A 181 -1.54 15.92 -10.84
C GLN A 181 -1.15 14.75 -11.76
N ARG A 182 0.16 14.53 -11.92
CA ARG A 182 0.70 13.42 -12.70
C ARG A 182 1.38 12.43 -11.77
N ALA A 183 0.78 11.25 -11.63
CA ALA A 183 1.46 10.11 -11.02
C ALA A 183 2.67 9.70 -11.89
N ASP A 184 3.85 9.63 -11.27
CA ASP A 184 5.10 9.26 -11.91
C ASP A 184 5.78 8.06 -11.24
N GLY A 185 6.89 7.62 -11.82
CA GLY A 185 7.78 6.62 -11.24
C GLY A 185 9.16 7.19 -10.92
N GLU A 186 9.25 8.49 -10.64
CA GLU A 186 10.52 9.17 -10.32
C GLU A 186 10.95 8.85 -8.88
N THR A 187 11.15 7.57 -8.60
CA THR A 187 11.59 7.00 -7.33
C THR A 187 12.68 5.97 -7.58
N SER A 188 13.54 5.74 -6.59
CA SER A 188 14.54 4.66 -6.65
C SER A 188 13.95 3.26 -6.40
N GLU A 189 12.68 3.18 -6.02
CA GLU A 189 12.02 1.94 -5.61
C GLU A 189 11.29 1.19 -6.74
N ALA A 190 11.00 1.86 -7.86
CA ALA A 190 10.26 1.30 -8.98
C ALA A 190 11.05 1.32 -10.29
N ASP A 191 11.09 0.18 -10.99
CA ASP A 191 11.69 0.06 -12.32
C ASP A 191 10.72 0.55 -13.41
N GLU A 192 9.41 0.34 -13.20
CA GLU A 192 8.36 0.67 -14.15
C GLU A 192 7.09 1.10 -13.41
N VAL A 193 6.38 2.07 -13.98
CA VAL A 193 5.02 2.45 -13.54
C VAL A 193 4.05 2.39 -14.69
N ARG A 194 2.79 2.03 -14.39
CA ARG A 194 1.74 1.94 -15.40
C ARG A 194 0.37 2.26 -14.83
N TRP A 195 -0.45 2.86 -15.68
CA TRP A 195 -1.90 2.89 -15.51
C TRP A 195 -2.48 1.74 -16.32
N ARG A 196 -3.23 0.85 -15.66
CA ARG A 196 -3.86 -0.30 -16.31
C ARG A 196 -5.18 -0.63 -15.63
N THR A 197 -6.16 -1.15 -16.37
CA THR A 197 -7.38 -1.63 -15.71
C THR A 197 -7.07 -2.85 -14.86
N ALA A 198 -7.82 -3.03 -13.77
CA ALA A 198 -7.60 -4.17 -12.88
C ALA A 198 -7.73 -5.51 -13.62
N ALA A 199 -8.68 -5.62 -14.55
CA ALA A 199 -8.86 -6.79 -15.40
C ALA A 199 -7.64 -7.07 -16.31
N GLU A 200 -7.06 -6.02 -16.91
CA GLU A 200 -5.88 -6.16 -17.77
C GLU A 200 -4.62 -6.53 -16.98
N GLU A 201 -4.47 -6.06 -15.75
CA GLU A 201 -3.34 -6.42 -14.89
C GLU A 201 -3.46 -7.87 -14.40
N LEU A 202 -4.66 -8.30 -14.03
CA LEU A 202 -4.92 -9.71 -13.70
C LEU A 202 -4.59 -10.62 -14.88
N GLU A 203 -4.94 -10.25 -16.11
CA GLU A 203 -4.57 -11.03 -17.30
C GLU A 203 -3.05 -11.03 -17.56
N TYR A 204 -2.38 -9.91 -17.29
CA TYR A 204 -0.92 -9.81 -17.35
C TYR A 204 -0.25 -10.78 -16.38
N TRP A 205 -0.74 -10.83 -15.15
CA TRP A 205 -0.33 -11.78 -14.13
C TRP A 205 -0.63 -13.22 -14.53
N ARG A 206 -1.84 -13.53 -15.03
CA ARG A 206 -2.20 -14.89 -15.48
C ARG A 206 -1.28 -15.42 -16.56
N SER A 207 -0.81 -14.53 -17.45
CA SER A 207 0.17 -14.86 -18.49
C SER A 207 1.62 -14.98 -18.01
N GLY A 208 1.88 -14.84 -16.71
CA GLY A 208 3.21 -14.94 -16.10
C GLY A 208 4.14 -13.74 -16.36
N ARG A 209 3.59 -12.61 -16.82
CA ARG A 209 4.39 -11.40 -17.16
C ARG A 209 4.63 -10.46 -15.98
N CYS A 210 3.91 -10.64 -14.88
CA CYS A 210 4.20 -10.00 -13.61
C CYS A 210 3.92 -10.95 -12.44
N VAL A 211 4.37 -10.54 -11.26
CA VAL A 211 4.16 -11.26 -10.01
C VAL A 211 3.30 -10.39 -9.10
N LEU A 212 2.19 -10.94 -8.60
CA LEU A 212 1.31 -10.30 -7.63
C LEU A 212 1.34 -11.10 -6.33
N LEU A 213 1.52 -10.42 -5.20
CA LEU A 213 1.24 -10.99 -3.88
C LEU A 213 -0.27 -11.12 -3.65
N PRO A 214 -0.73 -11.98 -2.72
CA PRO A 214 -2.16 -12.14 -2.43
C PRO A 214 -2.89 -10.83 -2.11
N PRO A 215 -2.34 -9.89 -1.30
CA PRO A 215 -3.01 -8.62 -1.05
C PRO A 215 -3.26 -7.82 -2.34
N THR A 216 -2.25 -7.70 -3.21
CA THR A 216 -2.38 -6.96 -4.48
C THR A 216 -3.37 -7.63 -5.43
N TRP A 217 -3.29 -8.97 -5.56
CA TRP A 217 -4.20 -9.71 -6.44
C TRP A 217 -5.66 -9.65 -5.99
N THR A 218 -5.92 -9.78 -4.69
CA THR A 218 -7.28 -9.69 -4.14
C THR A 218 -7.87 -8.30 -4.36
N GLN A 219 -7.05 -7.26 -4.16
CA GLN A 219 -7.45 -5.88 -4.40
C GLN A 219 -7.77 -5.61 -5.87
N LEU A 220 -6.93 -6.07 -6.80
CA LEU A 220 -7.22 -5.96 -8.23
C LEU A 220 -8.48 -6.76 -8.61
N THR A 221 -8.68 -7.94 -8.03
CA THR A 221 -9.87 -8.76 -8.27
C THR A 221 -11.15 -8.07 -7.80
N ASP A 222 -11.09 -7.37 -6.67
CA ASP A 222 -12.23 -6.63 -6.14
C ASP A 222 -12.51 -5.36 -6.94
N LEU A 223 -11.47 -4.55 -7.24
CA LEU A 223 -11.60 -3.35 -8.07
C LEU A 223 -12.14 -3.66 -9.48
N ALA A 224 -11.83 -4.83 -10.04
CA ALA A 224 -12.35 -5.26 -11.34
C ALA A 224 -13.88 -5.45 -11.39
N ARG A 225 -14.57 -5.43 -10.24
CA ARG A 225 -16.05 -5.52 -10.15
C ARG A 225 -16.74 -4.19 -10.45
N TYR A 226 -16.02 -3.08 -10.37
CA TYR A 226 -16.56 -1.74 -10.54
C TYR A 226 -16.23 -1.19 -11.94
N ARG A 227 -17.13 -0.39 -12.49
CA ARG A 227 -17.00 0.17 -13.84
C ARG A 227 -16.54 1.61 -13.85
N THR A 228 -16.74 2.34 -12.75
CA THR A 228 -16.33 3.74 -12.61
C THR A 228 -15.69 4.00 -11.25
N VAL A 229 -14.85 5.03 -11.18
CA VAL A 229 -14.28 5.50 -9.90
C VAL A 229 -15.39 5.93 -8.95
N ALA A 230 -16.46 6.55 -9.45
CA ALA A 230 -17.61 6.93 -8.63
C ALA A 230 -18.27 5.73 -7.95
N GLU A 231 -18.42 4.58 -8.65
CA GLU A 231 -18.94 3.34 -8.05
C GLU A 231 -18.01 2.84 -6.93
N ILE A 232 -16.68 2.91 -7.12
CA ILE A 232 -15.68 2.50 -6.11
C ILE A 232 -15.75 3.41 -4.88
N ILE A 233 -15.77 4.74 -5.07
CA ILE A 233 -15.83 5.70 -3.97
C ILE A 233 -17.16 5.60 -3.22
N ALA A 234 -18.26 5.25 -3.89
CA ALA A 234 -19.55 5.05 -3.25
C ALA A 234 -19.68 3.70 -2.53
N ALA A 235 -18.77 2.74 -2.75
CA ALA A 235 -18.86 1.42 -2.16
C ALA A 235 -18.79 1.45 -0.63
N GLU A 236 -19.71 0.75 0.01
CA GLU A 236 -19.68 0.51 1.45
C GLU A 236 -18.89 -0.77 1.71
N VAL A 237 -17.69 -0.62 2.28
CA VAL A 237 -16.78 -1.72 2.56
C VAL A 237 -16.58 -1.84 4.07
N THR A 238 -16.80 -3.05 4.60
CA THR A 238 -16.41 -3.40 5.96
C THR A 238 -14.96 -3.87 5.94
N VAL A 239 -14.07 -3.16 6.64
CA VAL A 239 -12.65 -3.49 6.68
C VAL A 239 -12.37 -4.41 7.87
N GLU A 240 -12.35 -5.71 7.61
CA GLU A 240 -11.91 -6.71 8.59
C GLU A 240 -10.45 -7.12 8.33
N PRO A 241 -9.65 -7.39 9.38
CA PRO A 241 -8.30 -7.90 9.21
C PRO A 241 -8.28 -9.27 8.52
N VAL A 242 -7.68 -9.35 7.34
CA VAL A 242 -7.34 -10.60 6.69
C VAL A 242 -6.05 -11.14 7.30
N LEU A 243 -6.12 -12.36 7.83
CA LEU A 243 -5.02 -13.10 8.45
C LEU A 243 -4.71 -14.34 7.62
N PRO A 244 -3.87 -14.23 6.58
CA PRO A 244 -3.49 -15.39 5.78
C PRO A 244 -2.74 -16.40 6.64
N VAL A 245 -2.88 -17.68 6.28
CA VAL A 245 -2.20 -18.78 6.97
C VAL A 245 -1.13 -19.36 6.07
N MET A 246 0.12 -19.30 6.51
CA MET A 246 1.22 -19.98 5.83
C MET A 246 1.25 -21.46 6.22
N SER A 247 1.32 -22.34 5.22
CA SER A 247 1.36 -23.80 5.38
C SER A 247 2.25 -24.43 4.30
N LYS A 248 2.53 -25.74 4.41
CA LYS A 248 3.14 -26.53 3.33
C LYS A 248 2.07 -27.42 2.69
N ARG A 249 1.93 -27.35 1.36
CA ARG A 249 1.13 -28.27 0.54
C ARG A 249 2.00 -28.81 -0.58
N ASP A 250 2.04 -30.13 -0.75
CA ASP A 250 2.85 -30.83 -1.75
C ASP A 250 4.35 -30.41 -1.78
N GLY A 251 4.91 -30.11 -0.61
CA GLY A 251 6.31 -29.70 -0.46
C GLY A 251 6.58 -28.22 -0.79
N MET A 252 5.58 -27.46 -1.23
CA MET A 252 5.68 -26.03 -1.53
C MET A 252 5.02 -25.20 -0.43
N ILE A 253 5.48 -23.97 -0.23
CA ILE A 253 4.78 -23.01 0.62
C ILE A 253 3.43 -22.68 -0.01
N HIS A 254 2.40 -22.60 0.83
CA HIS A 254 1.05 -22.24 0.46
C HIS A 254 0.50 -21.22 1.45
N ILE A 255 0.09 -20.06 0.95
CA ILE A 255 -0.55 -18.99 1.72
C ILE A 255 -2.06 -19.09 1.51
N SER A 256 -2.80 -19.43 2.57
CA SER A 256 -4.26 -19.57 2.53
C SER A 256 -4.97 -18.27 2.92
N PHE A 257 -5.98 -17.90 2.14
CA PHE A 257 -6.81 -16.71 2.31
C PHE A 257 -8.13 -16.88 1.53
N ASP A 258 -9.13 -16.05 1.80
CA ASP A 258 -10.43 -16.14 1.13
C ASP A 258 -10.31 -15.85 -0.38
N GLY A 259 -10.89 -16.73 -1.20
CA GLY A 259 -10.81 -16.64 -2.66
C GLY A 259 -9.50 -17.16 -3.27
N GLU A 260 -8.67 -17.86 -2.48
CA GLU A 260 -7.38 -18.40 -2.91
C GLU A 260 -7.45 -19.30 -4.15
N ASP A 261 -8.57 -20.00 -4.38
CA ASP A 261 -8.74 -20.89 -5.55
C ASP A 261 -8.53 -20.14 -6.87
N GLY A 262 -8.99 -18.89 -6.97
CA GLY A 262 -8.79 -18.05 -8.15
C GLY A 262 -7.33 -17.59 -8.32
N TYR A 263 -6.62 -17.45 -7.20
CA TYR A 263 -5.20 -17.10 -7.20
C TYR A 263 -4.34 -18.29 -7.61
N TYR A 264 -4.59 -19.48 -7.06
CA TYR A 264 -3.83 -20.70 -7.37
C TYR A 264 -4.30 -21.43 -8.64
N ALA A 265 -5.31 -20.92 -9.34
CA ALA A 265 -5.73 -21.45 -10.64
C ALA A 265 -4.66 -21.25 -11.75
N VAL A 266 -3.67 -20.38 -11.52
CA VAL A 266 -2.52 -20.19 -12.41
C VAL A 266 -1.27 -20.87 -11.87
N GLY A 267 -0.21 -20.95 -12.69
CA GLY A 267 1.04 -21.67 -12.35
C GLY A 267 1.88 -21.03 -11.22
N SER A 268 3.21 -21.16 -11.31
CA SER A 268 4.15 -20.88 -10.21
C SER A 268 3.95 -19.52 -9.50
N HIS A 269 3.91 -19.57 -8.16
CA HIS A 269 3.79 -18.43 -7.26
C HIS A 269 5.14 -18.04 -6.63
N PRO A 270 5.34 -16.78 -6.19
CA PRO A 270 6.66 -16.28 -5.77
C PRO A 270 7.28 -16.97 -4.55
N TRP A 271 6.51 -17.72 -3.77
CA TRP A 271 6.98 -18.51 -2.62
C TRP A 271 7.08 -20.02 -2.88
N ALA A 272 6.71 -20.50 -4.07
CA ALA A 272 6.58 -21.94 -4.34
C ALA A 272 7.88 -22.74 -4.13
N GLN A 273 9.05 -22.09 -4.25
CA GLN A 273 10.36 -22.74 -4.13
C GLN A 273 11.12 -22.41 -2.83
N ARG A 274 10.51 -21.72 -1.85
CA ARG A 274 11.19 -21.41 -0.58
C ARG A 274 11.33 -22.68 0.27
N ALA A 275 12.53 -22.89 0.82
CA ALA A 275 12.86 -24.08 1.61
C ALA A 275 12.51 -23.96 3.10
N ASP A 276 12.38 -22.74 3.63
CA ASP A 276 12.13 -22.45 5.04
C ASP A 276 10.68 -22.03 5.35
N LEU A 277 10.11 -22.66 6.39
CA LEU A 277 8.99 -22.13 7.19
C LEU A 277 9.57 -21.67 8.53
#